data_AF-A0A949RBK6-F1
#
_entry.id   AF-A0A949RBK6-F1
#
_cell.length_a   1.000
_cell.length_b   1.000
_cell.length_c   1.000
_cell.angle_alpha   90.00
_cell.angle_beta   90.00
_cell.angle_gamma   90.00
#
_symmetry.space_group_name_H-M   'P 1'
#
loop_
_entity.id
_entity.type
_entity.pdbx_description
1 polymer ?
#
loop_
_entity_poly.entity_id
_entity_poly.type
_entity_poly.pdbx_seq_one_letter_code
_entity_poly.pdbx_strand_id
1 'polypeptide(L)'
;MEKRIDPNAFEDAYADFIDRAVRYADGKPFTGFDHPLVSPSESYKKEVHSVARGKLLIQFWKPTDIGTGRIHREVLSALKTQVRHRGLHVVNNLLDWRLKDDFAKGANTKAMEQVLFELFKSKASDQDLFEKLQVMGHQYQFIAYLFFLKDKQRYLPISQQGFDRAFDFLGVEDFKTSGNTSWSNYTTFIDLIKQVQALLMTKLSKPVDLLDAHSFTWTIGHTFPKWAGESNEDEEEKEQEGANPTAASMGADAPSSAAPIAIQPEFEAALYPEGRERFIEHRKAEHIRNPELVRAAKEQFLARDPNMCCEVCGYSFFLTFGAAGAGYIEAHHTVPVHTMQPGHKSRVEDLAMVCSNCHVMLHRIDPLPTIEELRQRLLDQRQE
;
A
#
# COMPACT_ATOMS: atom_id res chain seq x y z
N MET A 1 6.00 -28.80 17.67
CA MET A 1 5.19 -28.21 18.76
C MET A 1 4.07 -27.40 18.14
N GLU A 2 2.88 -27.46 18.73
CA GLU A 2 1.77 -26.57 18.37
C GLU A 2 2.18 -25.12 18.69
N LYS A 3 2.05 -24.21 17.71
CA LYS A 3 2.40 -22.79 17.89
C LYS A 3 1.35 -22.13 18.78
N ARG A 4 1.79 -21.34 19.76
CA ARG A 4 0.90 -20.70 20.73
C ARG A 4 1.25 -19.24 20.94
N ILE A 5 0.22 -18.41 21.00
CA ILE A 5 0.34 -17.00 21.40
C ILE A 5 0.79 -16.96 22.87
N ASP A 6 1.84 -16.18 23.17
CA ASP A 6 2.24 -15.90 24.55
C ASP A 6 1.18 -14.98 25.19
N PRO A 7 0.49 -15.42 26.25
CA PRO A 7 -0.51 -14.58 26.91
C PRO A 7 0.05 -13.27 27.44
N ASN A 8 1.30 -13.23 27.94
CA ASN A 8 1.89 -11.99 28.44
C ASN A 8 2.19 -11.02 27.30
N ALA A 9 2.79 -11.52 26.21
CA ALA A 9 3.03 -10.72 25.02
C ALA A 9 1.73 -10.19 24.41
N PHE A 10 0.65 -10.98 24.47
CA PHE A 10 -0.69 -10.52 24.09
C PHE A 10 -1.20 -9.39 25.00
N GLU A 11 -1.03 -9.47 26.33
CA GLU A 11 -1.44 -8.40 27.25
C GLU A 11 -0.71 -7.09 26.93
N ASP A 12 0.61 -7.16 26.69
CA ASP A 12 1.42 -6.00 26.34
C ASP A 12 0.98 -5.40 25.00
N ALA A 13 0.81 -6.24 23.97
CA ALA A 13 0.32 -5.81 22.66
C ALA A 13 -1.10 -5.22 22.72
N TYR A 14 -1.98 -5.79 23.55
CA TYR A 14 -3.33 -5.30 23.75
C TYR A 14 -3.32 -3.95 24.48
N ALA A 15 -2.48 -3.79 25.52
CA ALA A 15 -2.34 -2.53 26.24
C ALA A 15 -1.86 -1.39 25.31
N ASP A 16 -0.83 -1.62 24.49
CA ASP A 16 -0.36 -0.63 23.50
C ASP A 16 -1.44 -0.32 22.45
N PHE A 17 -2.15 -1.34 21.96
CA PHE A 17 -3.27 -1.16 21.04
C PHE A 17 -4.36 -0.26 21.64
N ILE A 18 -4.75 -0.49 22.90
CA ILE A 18 -5.78 0.30 23.58
C ILE A 18 -5.33 1.74 23.81
N ASP A 19 -4.11 1.94 24.31
CA ASP A 19 -3.56 3.27 24.53
C ASP A 19 -3.55 4.10 23.22
N ARG A 20 -3.13 3.48 22.11
CA ARG A 20 -3.17 4.12 20.79
C ARG A 20 -4.57 4.36 20.26
N ALA A 21 -5.51 3.44 20.51
CA ALA A 21 -6.90 3.63 20.14
C ALA A 21 -7.48 4.86 20.84
N VAL A 22 -7.23 5.00 22.14
CA VAL A 22 -7.64 6.16 22.93
C VAL A 22 -7.02 7.45 22.39
N ARG A 23 -5.69 7.44 22.12
CA ARG A 23 -5.00 8.60 21.53
C ARG A 23 -5.54 8.99 20.15
N TYR A 24 -5.90 8.01 19.32
CA TYR A 24 -6.40 8.25 17.97
C TYR A 24 -7.83 8.80 17.94
N ALA A 25 -8.65 8.49 18.93
CA ALA A 25 -10.06 8.88 18.98
C ALA A 25 -10.37 9.97 20.01
N ASP A 26 -9.42 10.90 20.23
CA ASP A 26 -9.55 12.03 21.16
C ASP A 26 -9.99 11.62 22.57
N GLY A 27 -9.42 10.53 23.09
CA GLY A 27 -9.71 10.02 24.44
C GLY A 27 -10.87 9.02 24.51
N LYS A 28 -11.53 8.68 23.40
CA LYS A 28 -12.62 7.69 23.42
C LYS A 28 -12.10 6.28 23.63
N PRO A 29 -12.73 5.47 24.50
CA PRO A 29 -12.30 4.10 24.75
C PRO A 29 -12.58 3.20 23.53
N PHE A 30 -11.67 2.26 23.30
CA PHE A 30 -11.91 1.18 22.35
C PHE A 30 -12.99 0.23 22.90
N THR A 31 -14.12 0.15 22.21
CA THR A 31 -15.27 -0.68 22.61
C THR A 31 -15.56 -1.80 21.60
N GLY A 32 -14.74 -1.93 20.55
CA GLY A 32 -14.90 -2.92 19.48
C GLY A 32 -14.35 -2.45 18.14
N PHE A 33 -14.40 -3.32 17.14
CA PHE A 33 -13.74 -3.12 15.83
C PHE A 33 -14.44 -2.13 14.89
N ASP A 34 -15.56 -1.54 15.31
CA ASP A 34 -16.16 -0.35 14.68
C ASP A 34 -15.40 0.96 15.01
N HIS A 35 -14.38 0.88 15.89
CA HIS A 35 -13.62 2.03 16.38
C HIS A 35 -12.80 2.72 15.27
N PRO A 36 -12.66 4.07 15.27
CA PRO A 36 -11.95 4.82 14.24
C PRO A 36 -10.49 4.42 14.01
N LEU A 37 -9.80 3.86 15.00
CA LEU A 37 -8.44 3.33 14.81
C LEU A 37 -8.40 2.19 13.78
N VAL A 38 -9.39 1.29 13.85
CA VAL A 38 -9.50 0.10 13.00
C VAL A 38 -10.28 0.41 11.72
N SER A 39 -11.29 1.28 11.83
CA SER A 39 -12.34 1.36 10.83
C SER A 39 -11.90 1.84 9.42
N PRO A 40 -10.98 2.78 9.21
CA PRO A 40 -10.61 3.24 7.86
C PRO A 40 -9.89 2.18 7.01
N SER A 41 -9.03 1.35 7.60
CA SER A 41 -8.18 0.39 6.88
C SER A 41 -8.70 -1.05 6.90
N GLU A 42 -9.52 -1.42 7.89
CA GLU A 42 -9.93 -2.81 8.09
C GLU A 42 -11.44 -3.06 7.91
N SER A 43 -12.30 -2.06 8.19
CA SER A 43 -13.75 -2.32 8.21
C SER A 43 -14.38 -2.56 6.83
N TYR A 44 -13.71 -2.16 5.75
CA TYR A 44 -14.16 -2.46 4.38
C TYR A 44 -13.93 -3.93 3.98
N LYS A 45 -13.18 -4.74 4.75
CA LYS A 45 -12.89 -6.15 4.41
C LYS A 45 -14.17 -7.01 4.39
N LYS A 46 -15.10 -6.74 5.31
CA LYS A 46 -16.41 -7.42 5.36
C LYS A 46 -17.23 -7.11 4.11
N GLU A 47 -17.25 -5.85 3.68
CA GLU A 47 -17.92 -5.38 2.46
C GLU A 47 -17.26 -5.96 1.20
N VAL A 48 -15.92 -5.92 1.11
CA VAL A 48 -15.16 -6.49 -0.01
C VAL A 48 -15.49 -7.96 -0.17
N HIS A 49 -15.48 -8.75 0.91
CA HIS A 49 -15.88 -10.15 0.83
C HIS A 49 -17.31 -10.30 0.32
N SER A 50 -18.27 -9.56 0.90
CA SER A 50 -19.69 -9.68 0.52
C SER A 50 -19.91 -9.36 -0.96
N VAL A 51 -19.35 -8.26 -1.45
CA VAL A 51 -19.48 -7.82 -2.83
C VAL A 51 -18.73 -8.76 -3.78
N ALA A 52 -17.48 -9.12 -3.45
CA ALA A 52 -16.68 -10.03 -4.28
C ALA A 52 -17.34 -11.40 -4.38
N ARG A 53 -17.88 -11.94 -3.28
CA ARG A 53 -18.58 -13.22 -3.29
C ARG A 53 -19.86 -13.18 -4.11
N GLY A 54 -20.59 -12.06 -4.10
CA GLY A 54 -21.74 -11.84 -4.98
C GLY A 54 -21.37 -11.87 -6.47
N LYS A 55 -20.20 -11.31 -6.83
CA LYS A 55 -19.70 -11.28 -8.21
C LYS A 55 -19.25 -12.65 -8.74
N LEU A 56 -18.94 -13.60 -7.86
CA LEU A 56 -18.60 -14.96 -8.28
C LEU A 56 -19.78 -15.70 -8.90
N LEU A 57 -21.03 -15.30 -8.60
CA LEU A 57 -22.24 -15.89 -9.19
C LEU A 57 -22.29 -17.43 -9.09
N ILE A 58 -21.67 -17.98 -8.05
CA ILE A 58 -21.42 -19.42 -7.87
C ILE A 58 -22.70 -20.22 -8.04
N GLN A 59 -23.83 -19.72 -7.55
CA GLN A 59 -25.13 -20.39 -7.69
C GLN A 59 -25.47 -20.81 -9.13
N PHE A 60 -24.95 -20.10 -10.14
CA PHE A 60 -25.20 -20.35 -11.56
C PHE A 60 -24.12 -21.15 -12.29
N TRP A 61 -23.06 -21.60 -11.61
CA TRP A 61 -22.01 -22.43 -12.21
C TRP A 61 -22.48 -23.86 -12.41
N LYS A 62 -22.15 -24.42 -13.58
CA LYS A 62 -22.39 -25.81 -13.98
C LYS A 62 -21.07 -26.49 -14.33
N PRO A 63 -20.96 -27.83 -14.21
CA PRO A 63 -19.76 -28.55 -14.65
C PRO A 63 -19.41 -28.30 -16.13
N THR A 64 -20.40 -28.00 -16.97
CA THR A 64 -20.20 -27.65 -18.39
C THR A 64 -19.58 -26.27 -18.61
N ASP A 65 -19.54 -25.40 -17.59
CA ASP A 65 -18.87 -24.10 -17.68
C ASP A 65 -17.33 -24.23 -17.58
N ILE A 66 -16.82 -25.38 -17.15
CA ILE A 66 -15.38 -25.62 -16.97
C ILE A 66 -14.67 -25.70 -18.32
N GLY A 67 -13.68 -24.82 -18.54
CA GLY A 67 -12.94 -24.66 -19.78
C GLY A 67 -13.55 -23.63 -20.75
N THR A 68 -14.66 -22.98 -20.38
CA THR A 68 -15.33 -21.96 -21.23
C THR A 68 -14.80 -20.54 -20.98
N GLY A 69 -14.06 -20.32 -19.89
CA GLY A 69 -13.62 -18.99 -19.44
C GLY A 69 -14.65 -18.19 -18.67
N ARG A 70 -15.84 -18.75 -18.43
CA ARG A 70 -16.85 -18.12 -17.60
C ARG A 70 -16.42 -18.02 -16.13
N ILE A 71 -15.92 -19.11 -15.56
CA ILE A 71 -15.53 -19.18 -14.14
C ILE A 71 -14.34 -18.25 -13.89
N HIS A 72 -13.35 -18.28 -14.79
CA HIS A 72 -12.20 -17.38 -14.73
C HIS A 72 -12.63 -15.91 -14.75
N ARG A 73 -13.53 -15.52 -15.66
CA ARG A 73 -14.04 -14.13 -15.75
C ARG A 73 -14.81 -13.70 -14.50
N GLU A 74 -15.63 -14.58 -13.93
CA GLU A 74 -16.41 -14.27 -12.72
C GLU A 74 -15.50 -14.18 -11.48
N VAL A 75 -14.48 -15.04 -11.37
CA VAL A 75 -13.41 -14.90 -10.36
C VAL A 75 -12.65 -13.59 -10.55
N LEU A 76 -12.22 -13.26 -11.78
CA LEU A 76 -11.52 -12.01 -12.07
C LEU A 76 -12.36 -10.77 -11.68
N SER A 77 -13.66 -10.81 -11.93
CA SER A 77 -14.61 -9.77 -11.50
C SER A 77 -14.65 -9.61 -9.98
N ALA A 78 -14.62 -10.72 -9.24
CA ALA A 78 -14.54 -10.72 -7.78
C ALA A 78 -13.20 -10.17 -7.27
N LEU A 79 -12.07 -10.52 -7.90
CA LEU A 79 -10.74 -10.00 -7.53
C LEU A 79 -10.65 -8.47 -7.71
N LYS A 80 -11.27 -7.95 -8.79
CA LYS A 80 -11.34 -6.52 -9.13
C LYS A 80 -12.48 -5.79 -8.41
N THR A 81 -12.95 -6.31 -7.27
CA THR A 81 -14.02 -5.68 -6.50
C THR A 81 -13.64 -4.29 -6.02
N GLN A 82 -14.61 -3.38 -6.13
CA GLN A 82 -14.60 -2.04 -5.56
C GLN A 82 -15.83 -1.92 -4.68
N VAL A 83 -15.66 -1.36 -3.50
CA VAL A 83 -16.75 -1.13 -2.53
C VAL A 83 -16.87 0.34 -2.23
N ARG A 84 -18.06 0.79 -1.84
CA ARG A 84 -18.28 2.14 -1.34
C ARG A 84 -18.25 2.08 0.17
N HIS A 85 -17.13 2.51 0.76
CA HIS A 85 -16.94 2.49 2.20
C HIS A 85 -16.87 3.93 2.72
N ARG A 86 -17.75 4.30 3.65
CA ARG A 86 -17.85 5.66 4.22
C ARG A 86 -17.90 6.78 3.17
N GLY A 87 -18.63 6.53 2.09
CA GLY A 87 -18.83 7.50 0.99
C GLY A 87 -17.72 7.51 -0.07
N LEU A 88 -16.57 6.87 0.18
CA LEU A 88 -15.44 6.76 -0.75
C LEU A 88 -15.45 5.44 -1.52
N HIS A 89 -14.96 5.46 -2.76
CA HIS A 89 -14.69 4.25 -3.52
C HIS A 89 -13.37 3.64 -3.09
N VAL A 90 -13.42 2.44 -2.53
CA VAL A 90 -12.24 1.69 -2.06
C VAL A 90 -12.05 0.49 -2.98
N VAL A 91 -10.85 0.37 -3.55
CA VAL A 91 -10.44 -0.80 -4.32
C VAL A 91 -10.05 -1.91 -3.34
N ASN A 92 -10.34 -3.17 -3.70
CA ASN A 92 -9.94 -4.34 -2.93
C ASN A 92 -8.40 -4.35 -2.73
N ASN A 93 -7.89 -3.92 -1.57
CA ASN A 93 -6.46 -3.94 -1.25
C ASN A 93 -6.04 -5.17 -0.41
N LEU A 94 -6.92 -6.16 -0.24
CA LEU A 94 -6.59 -7.44 0.41
C LEU A 94 -5.69 -8.34 -0.44
N LEU A 95 -5.50 -7.98 -1.70
CA LEU A 95 -4.72 -8.71 -2.68
C LEU A 95 -3.90 -7.70 -3.48
N ASP A 96 -2.59 -7.90 -3.58
CA ASP A 96 -1.69 -7.06 -4.39
C ASP A 96 -2.24 -6.96 -5.81
N TRP A 97 -2.20 -5.75 -6.38
CA TRP A 97 -2.74 -5.50 -7.71
C TRP A 97 -2.01 -6.32 -8.79
N ARG A 98 -0.72 -6.63 -8.61
CA ARG A 98 0.07 -7.47 -9.52
C ARG A 98 -0.50 -8.88 -9.61
N LEU A 99 -0.90 -9.47 -8.47
CA LEU A 99 -1.49 -10.81 -8.45
C LEU A 99 -2.84 -10.85 -9.19
N LYS A 100 -3.60 -9.74 -9.17
CA LYS A 100 -4.84 -9.62 -9.96
C LYS A 100 -4.55 -9.51 -11.44
N ASP A 101 -3.49 -8.78 -11.81
CA ASP A 101 -3.07 -8.56 -13.18
C ASP A 101 -2.47 -9.84 -13.78
N ASP A 102 -1.62 -10.54 -13.03
CA ASP A 102 -1.07 -11.85 -13.38
C ASP A 102 -2.19 -12.86 -13.62
N PHE A 103 -3.21 -12.91 -12.76
CA PHE A 103 -4.37 -13.78 -12.97
C PHE A 103 -5.19 -13.38 -14.20
N ALA A 104 -5.29 -12.09 -14.49
CA ALA A 104 -6.00 -11.58 -15.67
C ALA A 104 -5.28 -11.92 -16.98
N LYS A 105 -3.94 -11.84 -16.98
CA LYS A 105 -3.07 -12.11 -18.14
C LYS A 105 -2.78 -13.60 -18.32
N GLY A 106 -2.86 -14.38 -17.23
CA GLY A 106 -2.58 -15.80 -17.24
C GLY A 106 -3.47 -16.58 -18.21
N ALA A 107 -2.91 -17.63 -18.81
CA ALA A 107 -3.68 -18.50 -19.69
C ALA A 107 -4.85 -19.13 -18.92
N ASN A 108 -6.07 -18.84 -19.36
CA ASN A 108 -7.26 -19.48 -18.81
C ASN A 108 -7.30 -20.95 -19.24
N THR A 109 -6.77 -21.83 -18.40
CA THR A 109 -6.76 -23.27 -18.66
C THR A 109 -8.00 -23.94 -18.09
N LYS A 110 -8.45 -25.01 -18.76
CA LYS A 110 -9.50 -25.89 -18.22
C LYS A 110 -9.16 -26.42 -16.83
N ALA A 111 -7.87 -26.67 -16.55
CA ALA A 111 -7.38 -27.08 -15.24
C ALA A 111 -7.62 -26.00 -14.17
N MET A 112 -7.36 -24.74 -14.48
CA MET A 112 -7.61 -23.63 -13.54
C MET A 112 -9.10 -23.49 -13.23
N GLU A 113 -9.97 -23.50 -14.24
CA GLU A 113 -11.41 -23.42 -14.01
C GLU A 113 -11.95 -24.64 -13.25
N GLN A 114 -11.36 -25.82 -13.43
CA GLN A 114 -11.70 -27.01 -12.65
C GLN A 114 -11.39 -26.81 -11.16
N VAL A 115 -10.19 -26.30 -10.83
CA VAL A 115 -9.79 -26.03 -9.44
C VAL A 115 -10.67 -24.95 -8.81
N LEU A 116 -10.96 -23.86 -9.54
CA LEU A 116 -11.85 -22.80 -9.07
C LEU A 116 -13.28 -23.31 -8.85
N PHE A 117 -13.80 -24.12 -9.77
CA PHE A 117 -15.11 -24.76 -9.63
C PHE A 117 -15.16 -25.61 -8.37
N GLU A 118 -14.18 -26.51 -8.19
CA GLU A 118 -14.09 -27.37 -7.00
C GLU A 118 -14.01 -26.56 -5.71
N LEU A 119 -13.20 -25.50 -5.68
CA LEU A 119 -13.03 -24.64 -4.51
C LEU A 119 -14.36 -24.06 -4.01
N PHE A 120 -15.23 -23.63 -4.93
CA PHE A 120 -16.46 -22.91 -4.58
C PHE A 120 -17.74 -23.77 -4.63
N LYS A 121 -17.75 -24.89 -5.34
CA LYS A 121 -18.95 -25.74 -5.53
C LYS A 121 -18.85 -27.15 -4.97
N SER A 122 -17.65 -27.72 -4.90
CA SER A 122 -17.50 -29.12 -4.53
C SER A 122 -17.14 -29.28 -3.06
N LYS A 123 -17.26 -30.52 -2.56
CA LYS A 123 -16.77 -30.93 -1.23
C LYS A 123 -15.34 -31.47 -1.31
N ALA A 124 -14.54 -31.00 -2.27
CA ALA A 124 -13.14 -31.38 -2.36
C ALA A 124 -12.36 -30.94 -1.12
N SER A 125 -11.28 -31.67 -0.84
CA SER A 125 -10.35 -31.37 0.25
C SER A 125 -9.79 -29.95 0.08
N ASP A 126 -9.90 -29.16 1.15
CA ASP A 126 -9.34 -27.81 1.20
C ASP A 126 -7.81 -27.83 1.03
N GLN A 127 -7.15 -28.84 1.61
CA GLN A 127 -5.71 -29.04 1.47
C GLN A 127 -5.32 -29.31 0.01
N ASP A 128 -5.96 -30.26 -0.64
CA ASP A 128 -5.61 -30.68 -2.00
C ASP A 128 -5.79 -29.50 -2.98
N LEU A 129 -6.84 -28.70 -2.79
CA LEU A 129 -7.08 -27.51 -3.62
C LEU A 129 -6.04 -26.42 -3.40
N PHE A 130 -5.62 -26.21 -2.14
CA PHE A 130 -4.55 -25.27 -1.82
C PHE A 130 -3.24 -25.71 -2.48
N GLU A 131 -2.86 -26.97 -2.32
CA GLU A 131 -1.63 -27.54 -2.90
C GLU A 131 -1.65 -27.51 -4.43
N LYS A 132 -2.80 -27.81 -5.06
CA LYS A 132 -2.98 -27.64 -6.51
C LYS A 132 -2.71 -26.20 -6.95
N LEU A 133 -3.30 -25.21 -6.29
CA LEU A 133 -3.08 -23.79 -6.62
C LEU A 133 -1.61 -23.39 -6.45
N GLN A 134 -0.95 -23.90 -5.41
CA GLN A 134 0.48 -23.69 -5.18
C GLN A 134 1.33 -24.31 -6.30
N VAL A 135 1.06 -25.57 -6.69
CA VAL A 135 1.76 -26.25 -7.79
C VAL A 135 1.55 -25.52 -9.13
N MET A 136 0.40 -24.88 -9.31
CA MET A 136 0.11 -24.01 -10.47
C MET A 136 0.87 -22.66 -10.42
N GLY A 137 1.69 -22.43 -9.41
CA GLY A 137 2.56 -21.25 -9.29
C GLY A 137 1.88 -20.03 -8.66
N HIS A 138 0.68 -20.18 -8.10
CA HIS A 138 -0.01 -19.05 -7.47
C HIS A 138 0.61 -18.71 -6.11
N GLN A 139 0.75 -17.40 -5.88
CA GLN A 139 1.34 -16.86 -4.65
C GLN A 139 0.41 -17.04 -3.44
N TYR A 140 1.02 -17.13 -2.25
CA TYR A 140 0.30 -17.37 -0.99
C TYR A 140 -0.90 -16.44 -0.79
N GLN A 141 -0.70 -15.13 -0.98
CA GLN A 141 -1.75 -14.13 -0.80
C GLN A 141 -2.94 -14.36 -1.73
N PHE A 142 -2.70 -14.78 -2.97
CA PHE A 142 -3.76 -15.09 -3.93
C PHE A 142 -4.57 -16.31 -3.48
N ILE A 143 -3.89 -17.39 -3.08
CA ILE A 143 -4.54 -18.61 -2.61
C ILE A 143 -5.37 -18.32 -1.36
N ALA A 144 -4.78 -17.67 -0.36
CA ALA A 144 -5.46 -17.28 0.88
C ALA A 144 -6.67 -16.39 0.62
N TYR A 145 -6.60 -15.47 -0.36
CA TYR A 145 -7.73 -14.63 -0.72
C TYR A 145 -8.88 -15.43 -1.36
N LEU A 146 -8.60 -16.42 -2.21
CA LEU A 146 -9.64 -17.30 -2.74
C LEU A 146 -10.33 -18.12 -1.65
N PHE A 147 -9.57 -18.62 -0.66
CA PHE A 147 -10.11 -19.31 0.51
C PHE A 147 -10.92 -18.37 1.41
N PHE A 148 -10.46 -17.14 1.61
CA PHE A 148 -11.25 -16.10 2.28
C PHE A 148 -12.59 -15.88 1.58
N LEU A 149 -12.59 -15.78 0.24
CA LEU A 149 -13.83 -15.70 -0.54
C LEU A 149 -14.66 -16.97 -0.45
N LYS A 150 -14.09 -18.15 -0.19
CA LYS A 150 -14.83 -19.41 -0.04
C LYS A 150 -15.67 -19.36 1.25
N ASP A 151 -15.02 -19.02 2.35
CA ASP A 151 -15.65 -18.94 3.67
C ASP A 151 -14.86 -18.05 4.63
N LYS A 152 -15.29 -16.79 4.78
CA LYS A 152 -14.70 -15.82 5.72
C LYS A 152 -14.79 -16.19 7.20
N GLN A 153 -15.58 -17.19 7.59
CA GLN A 153 -15.63 -17.66 8.97
C GLN A 153 -14.54 -18.70 9.27
N ARG A 154 -13.97 -19.32 8.23
CA ARG A 154 -12.94 -20.36 8.33
C ARG A 154 -11.57 -19.90 7.84
N TYR A 155 -11.54 -18.97 6.90
CA TYR A 155 -10.35 -18.55 6.18
C TYR A 155 -10.21 -17.04 6.18
N LEU A 156 -8.97 -16.57 6.08
CA LEU A 156 -8.62 -15.16 6.16
C LEU A 156 -7.61 -14.81 5.05
N PRO A 157 -7.62 -13.55 4.57
CA PRO A 157 -6.55 -13.07 3.71
C PRO A 157 -5.23 -12.99 4.50
N ILE A 158 -4.10 -12.85 3.81
CA ILE A 158 -2.79 -12.77 4.44
C ILE A 158 -1.94 -11.65 3.80
N SER A 159 -1.13 -10.99 4.62
CA SER A 159 -0.06 -10.08 4.20
C SER A 159 1.21 -10.48 4.95
N GLN A 160 2.04 -11.32 4.34
CA GLN A 160 3.00 -12.15 5.08
C GLN A 160 3.90 -11.36 6.04
N GLN A 161 4.66 -10.37 5.54
CA GLN A 161 5.62 -9.64 6.37
C GLN A 161 5.03 -8.98 7.61
N GLY A 162 3.82 -8.41 7.50
CA GLY A 162 3.22 -7.75 8.65
C GLY A 162 2.57 -8.72 9.63
N PHE A 163 2.12 -9.89 9.18
CA PHE A 163 1.72 -10.95 10.12
C PHE A 163 2.92 -11.58 10.81
N ASP A 164 4.04 -11.73 10.12
CA ASP A 164 5.28 -12.22 10.73
C ASP A 164 5.72 -11.29 11.87
N ARG A 165 5.71 -9.97 11.65
CA ARG A 165 5.97 -9.00 12.73
C ARG A 165 4.95 -9.06 13.86
N ALA A 166 3.67 -9.21 13.53
CA ALA A 166 2.62 -9.32 14.54
C ALA A 166 2.81 -10.56 15.41
N PHE A 167 3.21 -11.69 14.82
CA PHE A 167 3.46 -12.92 15.57
C PHE A 167 4.73 -12.85 16.41
N ASP A 168 5.76 -12.13 15.96
CA ASP A 168 6.92 -11.82 16.80
C ASP A 168 6.48 -11.07 18.07
N PHE A 169 5.65 -10.03 17.93
CA PHE A 169 5.08 -9.30 19.07
C PHE A 169 4.15 -10.13 19.96
N LEU A 170 3.65 -11.25 19.46
CA LEU A 170 2.78 -12.16 20.19
C LEU A 170 3.53 -13.39 20.72
N GLY A 171 4.87 -13.36 20.70
CA GLY A 171 5.72 -14.41 21.25
C GLY A 171 5.87 -15.67 20.38
N VAL A 172 5.62 -15.57 19.08
CA VAL A 172 5.67 -16.69 18.12
C VAL A 172 6.74 -16.47 17.05
N GLU A 173 7.96 -16.13 17.48
CA GLU A 173 9.08 -15.74 16.61
C GLU A 173 9.53 -16.85 15.66
N ASP A 174 9.31 -18.10 16.05
CA ASP A 174 9.71 -19.30 15.31
C ASP A 174 8.70 -19.71 14.21
N PHE A 175 7.70 -18.86 13.92
CA PHE A 175 6.72 -19.06 12.86
C PHE A 175 6.75 -17.89 11.87
N LYS A 176 6.99 -18.19 10.58
CA LYS A 176 6.98 -17.21 9.49
C LYS A 176 6.06 -17.67 8.37
N THR A 177 5.24 -16.76 7.87
CA THR A 177 4.38 -16.91 6.71
C THR A 177 5.11 -16.49 5.43
N SER A 178 6.07 -15.55 5.52
CA SER A 178 6.93 -15.16 4.40
C SER A 178 7.78 -16.35 3.94
N GLY A 179 7.84 -16.56 2.61
CA GLY A 179 8.57 -17.68 2.01
C GLY A 179 7.95 -19.07 2.24
N ASN A 180 6.89 -19.19 3.06
CA ASN A 180 6.33 -20.47 3.48
C ASN A 180 4.89 -20.68 2.98
N THR A 181 4.72 -20.73 1.67
CA THR A 181 3.42 -21.06 1.07
C THR A 181 3.16 -22.55 1.24
N SER A 182 2.28 -22.95 2.16
CA SER A 182 1.81 -24.33 2.28
C SER A 182 0.48 -24.37 3.03
N TRP A 183 -0.27 -25.47 2.85
CA TRP A 183 -1.50 -25.69 3.61
C TRP A 183 -1.24 -25.70 5.13
N SER A 184 -0.19 -26.39 5.58
CA SER A 184 0.15 -26.49 7.01
C SER A 184 0.53 -25.13 7.62
N ASN A 185 1.24 -24.29 6.87
CA ASN A 185 1.54 -22.93 7.30
C ASN A 185 0.25 -22.10 7.38
N TYR A 186 -0.65 -22.24 6.39
CA TYR A 186 -1.89 -21.48 6.34
C TYR A 186 -2.85 -21.85 7.47
N THR A 187 -3.00 -23.13 7.77
CA THR A 187 -3.81 -23.56 8.91
C THR A 187 -3.21 -23.09 10.24
N THR A 188 -1.88 -23.12 10.38
CA THR A 188 -1.20 -22.59 11.57
C THR A 188 -1.44 -21.08 11.72
N PHE A 189 -1.34 -20.32 10.64
CA PHE A 189 -1.70 -18.89 10.61
C PHE A 189 -3.13 -18.66 11.11
N ILE A 190 -4.11 -19.39 10.55
CA ILE A 190 -5.52 -19.26 10.96
C ILE A 190 -5.71 -19.64 12.44
N ASP A 191 -5.04 -20.68 12.91
CA ASP A 191 -5.16 -21.13 14.30
C ASP A 191 -4.54 -20.13 15.29
N LEU A 192 -3.44 -19.47 14.93
CA LEU A 192 -2.89 -18.36 15.72
C LEU A 192 -3.89 -17.18 15.79
N ILE A 193 -4.55 -16.83 14.68
CA ILE A 193 -5.58 -15.78 14.71
C ILE A 193 -6.80 -16.20 15.56
N LYS A 194 -7.19 -17.48 15.57
CA LYS A 194 -8.25 -17.97 16.49
C LYS A 194 -7.84 -17.87 17.95
N GLN A 195 -6.57 -18.10 18.28
CA GLN A 195 -6.05 -17.89 19.64
C GLN A 195 -6.15 -16.42 20.03
N VAL A 196 -5.75 -15.50 19.14
CA VAL A 196 -5.95 -14.05 19.34
C VAL A 196 -7.43 -13.71 19.51
N GLN A 197 -8.33 -14.29 18.70
CA GLN A 197 -9.78 -14.10 18.85
C GLN A 197 -10.26 -14.49 20.24
N ALA A 198 -9.87 -15.68 20.72
CA ALA A 198 -10.26 -16.17 22.04
C ALA A 198 -9.76 -15.24 23.16
N LEU A 199 -8.53 -14.73 23.05
CA LEU A 199 -7.96 -13.78 24.01
C LEU A 199 -8.70 -12.43 23.98
N LEU A 200 -8.99 -11.88 22.80
CA LEU A 200 -9.77 -10.64 22.65
C LEU A 200 -11.18 -10.77 23.24
N MET A 201 -11.84 -11.92 23.11
CA MET A 201 -13.15 -12.18 23.71
C MET A 201 -13.12 -12.14 25.24
N THR A 202 -11.96 -12.33 25.88
CA THR A 202 -11.82 -12.13 27.34
C THR A 202 -11.75 -10.66 27.73
N LYS A 203 -11.38 -9.78 26.79
CA LYS A 203 -11.15 -8.35 27.01
C LYS A 203 -12.32 -7.48 26.60
N LEU A 204 -13.07 -7.92 25.59
CA LEU A 204 -14.14 -7.14 24.98
C LEU A 204 -15.51 -7.70 25.35
N SER A 205 -16.44 -6.81 25.67
CA SER A 205 -17.83 -7.16 25.96
C SER A 205 -18.67 -7.45 24.71
N LYS A 206 -18.21 -7.00 23.53
CA LYS A 206 -18.84 -7.29 22.25
C LYS A 206 -18.28 -8.58 21.64
N PRO A 207 -19.08 -9.33 20.86
CA PRO A 207 -18.58 -10.47 20.08
C PRO A 207 -17.43 -10.04 19.16
N VAL A 208 -16.40 -10.90 19.08
CA VAL A 208 -15.24 -10.71 18.21
C VAL A 208 -15.29 -11.82 17.16
N ASP A 209 -15.45 -11.46 15.88
CA ASP A 209 -15.36 -12.44 14.81
C ASP A 209 -13.90 -12.71 14.39
N LEU A 210 -13.69 -13.72 13.55
CA LEU A 210 -12.34 -14.11 13.14
C LEU A 210 -11.64 -12.99 12.33
N LEU A 211 -12.41 -12.17 11.61
CA LEU A 211 -11.89 -11.05 10.84
C LEU A 211 -11.55 -9.85 11.73
N ASP A 212 -12.26 -9.67 12.83
CA ASP A 212 -11.93 -8.70 13.88
C ASP A 212 -10.57 -9.05 14.52
N ALA A 213 -10.36 -10.32 14.89
CA ALA A 213 -9.08 -10.80 15.40
C ALA A 213 -7.95 -10.62 14.37
N HIS A 214 -8.20 -10.96 13.10
CA HIS A 214 -7.28 -10.66 12.01
C HIS A 214 -6.96 -9.16 11.92
N SER A 215 -7.95 -8.30 12.09
CA SER A 215 -7.78 -6.83 12.02
C SER A 215 -6.92 -6.31 13.16
N PHE A 216 -7.09 -6.83 14.37
CA PHE A 216 -6.21 -6.55 15.50
C PHE A 216 -4.76 -6.96 15.20
N THR A 217 -4.55 -8.22 14.81
CA THR A 217 -3.22 -8.75 14.52
C THR A 217 -2.55 -7.99 13.37
N TRP A 218 -3.30 -7.65 12.32
CA TRP A 218 -2.81 -6.83 11.22
C TRP A 218 -2.40 -5.43 11.72
N THR A 219 -3.22 -4.81 12.57
CA THR A 219 -2.96 -3.47 13.12
C THR A 219 -1.67 -3.44 13.91
N ILE A 220 -1.44 -4.42 14.80
CA ILE A 220 -0.21 -4.47 15.60
C ILE A 220 1.04 -4.66 14.73
N GLY A 221 0.98 -5.51 13.69
CA GLY A 221 2.13 -5.80 12.83
C GLY A 221 2.48 -4.73 11.79
N HIS A 222 1.56 -3.81 11.48
CA HIS A 222 1.76 -2.76 10.46
C HIS A 222 1.79 -1.35 11.03
N THR A 223 1.13 -1.12 12.17
CA THR A 223 0.97 0.24 12.73
C THR A 223 1.91 0.49 13.90
N PHE A 224 2.41 -0.57 14.56
CA PHE A 224 3.18 -0.44 15.81
C PHE A 224 4.62 -1.00 15.70
N PRO A 225 5.48 -0.48 14.81
CA PRO A 225 6.88 -0.86 14.86
C PRO A 225 7.54 -0.27 16.12
N LYS A 226 7.88 -1.17 17.05
CA LYS A 226 8.98 -1.19 18.05
C LYS A 226 8.53 -1.45 19.51
N TRP A 227 8.96 -2.60 20.04
CA TRP A 227 9.22 -2.83 21.47
C TRP A 227 10.61 -3.49 21.59
N ALA A 228 11.62 -2.70 21.97
CA ALA A 228 12.85 -3.07 22.69
C ALA A 228 13.81 -1.86 22.75
N GLY A 229 13.79 -1.14 23.86
CA GLY A 229 14.99 -0.79 24.63
C GLY A 229 16.22 -0.11 24.02
N GLU A 230 16.22 0.49 22.83
CA GLU A 230 17.37 1.29 22.36
C GLU A 230 17.16 2.79 22.64
N SER A 231 17.81 3.27 23.70
CA SER A 231 18.04 4.68 23.99
C SER A 231 18.94 5.31 22.92
N ASN A 232 18.56 6.50 22.45
CA ASN A 232 19.34 7.34 21.54
C ASN A 232 20.55 7.98 22.26
N GLU A 233 21.53 7.17 22.64
CA GLU A 233 22.86 7.63 23.01
C GLU A 233 23.86 6.79 22.19
N ASP A 234 24.88 7.44 21.65
CA ASP A 234 25.88 6.90 20.70
C ASP A 234 25.50 6.93 19.22
N GLU A 235 25.58 8.13 18.62
CA GLU A 235 26.26 8.33 17.33
C GLU A 235 26.51 9.84 17.12
N GLU A 236 27.24 10.44 18.07
CA GLU A 236 28.03 11.64 17.78
C GLU A 236 29.35 11.24 17.10
N GLU A 237 29.81 12.08 16.18
CA GLU A 237 31.15 12.11 15.56
C GLU A 237 31.41 11.25 14.30
N LYS A 238 31.15 11.84 13.12
CA LYS A 238 32.18 12.46 12.22
C LYS A 238 31.81 12.31 10.74
N GLU A 239 31.26 13.38 10.16
CA GLU A 239 31.55 13.75 8.78
C GLU A 239 32.12 15.17 8.78
N GLN A 240 33.45 15.27 8.64
CA GLN A 240 34.14 16.49 8.27
C GLN A 240 35.07 16.15 7.09
N GLU A 241 34.95 17.00 6.05
CA GLU A 241 35.92 17.31 5.00
C GLU A 241 36.12 16.20 3.94
N GLY A 242 35.86 16.39 2.64
CA GLY A 242 35.95 17.59 1.83
C GLY A 242 37.35 17.72 1.21
N ALA A 243 37.58 17.16 0.02
CA ALA A 243 38.63 17.65 -0.89
C ALA A 243 38.49 17.05 -2.30
N ASN A 244 38.20 17.93 -3.25
CA ASN A 244 38.47 17.80 -4.68
C ASN A 244 40.01 17.80 -4.89
N PRO A 245 40.53 17.24 -5.99
CA PRO A 245 41.40 18.10 -6.81
C PRO A 245 41.28 17.92 -8.33
N THR A 246 41.02 19.06 -8.98
CA THR A 246 41.75 19.70 -10.10
C THR A 246 42.07 18.98 -11.42
N ALA A 247 41.83 19.73 -12.50
CA ALA A 247 42.22 19.51 -13.89
C ALA A 247 43.64 20.02 -14.23
N ALA A 248 44.28 19.42 -15.26
CA ALA A 248 45.10 20.06 -16.33
C ALA A 248 45.68 18.97 -17.28
N SER A 249 45.35 18.99 -18.59
CA SER A 249 46.22 19.36 -19.76
C SER A 249 47.33 18.31 -20.09
N MET A 250 47.69 17.87 -21.31
CA MET A 250 47.58 18.27 -22.72
C MET A 250 47.97 17.04 -23.58
N GLY A 251 47.62 17.01 -24.88
CA GLY A 251 48.34 16.19 -25.87
C GLY A 251 47.53 15.78 -27.10
N ALA A 252 47.77 16.45 -28.23
CA ALA A 252 47.21 16.15 -29.54
C ALA A 252 47.82 14.89 -30.16
N ASP A 253 47.03 14.14 -30.94
CA ASP A 253 47.35 13.71 -32.31
C ASP A 253 46.27 12.76 -32.84
N ALA A 254 45.67 13.12 -33.98
CA ALA A 254 44.88 12.21 -34.80
C ALA A 254 45.80 11.56 -35.84
N PRO A 255 45.58 10.28 -36.20
CA PRO A 255 45.01 10.09 -37.53
C PRO A 255 44.00 8.93 -37.64
N SER A 256 42.97 9.21 -38.45
CA SER A 256 42.39 8.37 -39.50
C SER A 256 42.74 6.86 -39.53
N SER A 257 41.77 6.00 -39.25
CA SER A 257 41.32 4.99 -40.23
C SER A 257 39.94 4.44 -39.82
N ALA A 258 39.04 4.32 -40.79
CA ALA A 258 37.73 3.71 -40.62
C ALA A 258 37.91 2.18 -40.50
N ALA A 259 38.05 1.70 -39.27
CA ALA A 259 37.91 0.29 -38.94
C ALA A 259 36.45 0.00 -38.56
N PRO A 260 35.89 -1.16 -38.93
CA PRO A 260 34.52 -1.52 -38.58
C PRO A 260 34.39 -1.54 -37.06
N ILE A 261 33.38 -0.85 -36.53
CA ILE A 261 33.05 -0.83 -35.10
C ILE A 261 32.78 -2.28 -34.69
N ALA A 262 33.77 -2.90 -34.06
CA ALA A 262 33.61 -4.17 -33.38
C ALA A 262 32.70 -3.92 -32.18
N ILE A 263 31.51 -4.51 -32.20
CA ILE A 263 30.63 -4.55 -31.03
C ILE A 263 31.38 -5.32 -29.94
N GLN A 264 31.82 -4.62 -28.91
CA GLN A 264 32.28 -5.21 -27.66
C GLN A 264 31.73 -4.39 -26.49
N PRO A 265 31.50 -4.99 -25.31
CA PRO A 265 30.87 -6.28 -25.04
C PRO A 265 29.41 -6.05 -24.60
N GLU A 266 28.67 -7.12 -24.32
CA GLU A 266 27.38 -7.06 -23.64
C GLU A 266 27.47 -6.13 -22.42
N PHE A 267 26.63 -5.08 -22.38
CA PHE A 267 26.45 -4.25 -21.18
C PHE A 267 25.95 -5.19 -20.08
N GLU A 268 26.83 -5.63 -19.18
CA GLU A 268 26.39 -6.22 -17.92
C GLU A 268 25.51 -5.16 -17.26
N ALA A 269 24.23 -5.49 -17.08
CA ALA A 269 23.30 -4.65 -16.34
C ALA A 269 23.87 -4.52 -14.92
N ALA A 270 24.51 -3.39 -14.64
CA ALA A 270 25.00 -3.10 -13.31
C ALA A 270 23.82 -3.23 -12.34
N LEU A 271 23.92 -4.19 -11.41
CA LEU A 271 22.94 -4.39 -10.36
C LEU A 271 23.23 -3.34 -9.28
N TYR A 272 22.38 -2.33 -9.22
CA TYR A 272 22.42 -1.32 -8.16
C TYR A 272 21.53 -1.82 -7.01
N PRO A 273 22.09 -2.11 -5.82
CA PRO A 273 21.29 -2.45 -4.66
C PRO A 273 20.46 -1.24 -4.22
N GLU A 274 19.19 -1.22 -4.58
CA GLU A 274 18.18 -0.27 -4.13
C GLU A 274 17.35 -0.86 -2.97
N GLY A 275 16.63 -0.04 -2.22
CA GLY A 275 15.76 -0.54 -1.13
C GLY A 275 16.40 -0.58 0.26
N ARG A 276 17.56 0.07 0.45
CA ARG A 276 18.05 0.45 1.78
C ARG A 276 16.93 1.18 2.53
N GLU A 277 16.49 0.62 3.65
CA GLU A 277 15.60 1.32 4.56
C GLU A 277 16.38 2.50 5.18
N ARG A 278 15.93 3.71 4.86
CA ARG A 278 16.39 4.93 5.52
C ARG A 278 15.25 5.40 6.40
N PHE A 279 15.47 5.37 7.71
CA PHE A 279 14.58 6.04 8.64
C PHE A 279 14.75 7.55 8.44
N ILE A 280 13.70 8.20 7.96
CA ILE A 280 13.58 9.65 7.98
C ILE A 280 12.65 9.95 9.15
N GLU A 281 13.17 10.48 10.24
CA GLU A 281 12.31 11.08 11.26
C GLU A 281 11.61 12.30 10.65
N HIS A 282 10.38 12.10 10.18
CA HIS A 282 9.49 13.19 9.85
C HIS A 282 8.99 13.78 11.16
N ARG A 283 9.75 14.72 11.75
CA ARG A 283 9.28 15.50 12.91
C ARG A 283 7.89 16.03 12.50
N LYS A 284 6.84 15.73 13.28
CA LYS A 284 5.47 16.29 13.15
C LYS A 284 5.46 17.79 13.47
N ALA A 285 6.36 18.51 12.83
CA ALA A 285 6.51 19.94 12.76
C ALA A 285 6.62 20.36 11.28
N GLU A 286 6.14 19.54 10.32
CA GLU A 286 5.47 20.15 9.18
C GLU A 286 4.31 20.94 9.79
N HIS A 287 4.42 22.27 9.84
CA HIS A 287 3.35 23.13 10.33
C HIS A 287 2.03 22.61 9.77
N ILE A 288 1.13 22.23 10.67
CA ILE A 288 -0.16 21.58 10.37
C ILE A 288 -0.78 22.25 9.13
N ARG A 289 -0.66 21.61 7.97
CA ARG A 289 -1.31 22.09 6.75
C ARG A 289 -2.80 21.86 6.95
N ASN A 290 -3.61 22.90 6.92
CA ASN A 290 -5.03 22.75 7.14
C ASN A 290 -5.66 22.04 5.92
N PRO A 291 -6.18 20.79 6.06
CA PRO A 291 -6.77 20.08 4.93
C PRO A 291 -8.03 20.78 4.39
N GLU A 292 -8.73 21.57 5.22
CA GLU A 292 -9.88 22.37 4.78
C GLU A 292 -9.46 23.50 3.85
N LEU A 293 -8.30 24.13 4.09
CA LEU A 293 -7.75 25.17 3.23
C LEU A 293 -7.43 24.61 1.83
N VAL A 294 -6.77 23.45 1.79
CA VAL A 294 -6.43 22.76 0.54
C VAL A 294 -7.70 22.35 -0.22
N ARG A 295 -8.70 21.81 0.48
CA ARG A 295 -9.99 21.45 -0.12
C ARG A 295 -10.71 22.67 -0.70
N ALA A 296 -10.82 23.74 0.08
CA ALA A 296 -11.45 24.98 -0.36
C ALA A 296 -10.75 25.59 -1.58
N ALA A 297 -9.41 25.59 -1.59
CA ALA A 297 -8.62 26.07 -2.73
C ALA A 297 -8.88 25.26 -4.00
N LYS A 298 -8.91 23.93 -3.89
CA LYS A 298 -9.22 23.05 -5.03
C LYS A 298 -10.64 23.22 -5.54
N GLU A 299 -11.62 23.38 -4.65
CA GLU A 299 -13.02 23.63 -5.02
C GLU A 299 -13.18 24.96 -5.75
N GLN A 300 -12.56 26.03 -5.23
CA GLN A 300 -12.58 27.34 -5.86
C GLN A 300 -11.86 27.32 -7.21
N PHE A 301 -10.74 26.59 -7.32
CA PHE A 301 -10.01 26.44 -8.56
C PHE A 301 -10.81 25.67 -9.61
N LEU A 302 -11.45 24.56 -9.23
CA LEU A 302 -12.31 23.76 -10.12
C LEU A 302 -13.50 24.57 -10.64
N ALA A 303 -14.07 25.45 -9.82
CA ALA A 303 -15.14 26.35 -10.25
C ALA A 303 -14.68 27.39 -11.28
N ARG A 304 -13.39 27.75 -11.27
CA ARG A 304 -12.79 28.74 -12.18
C ARG A 304 -12.23 28.11 -13.46
N ASP A 305 -11.62 26.94 -13.33
CA ASP A 305 -11.11 26.11 -14.42
C ASP A 305 -11.58 24.66 -14.23
N PRO A 306 -12.64 24.24 -14.96
CA PRO A 306 -13.17 22.87 -14.90
C PRO A 306 -12.15 21.79 -15.28
N ASN A 307 -11.09 22.16 -16.01
CA ASN A 307 -10.05 21.23 -16.43
C ASN A 307 -8.89 21.14 -15.42
N MET A 308 -8.89 21.98 -14.39
CA MET A 308 -7.82 22.10 -13.39
C MET A 308 -6.42 22.14 -14.03
N CYS A 309 -6.21 23.04 -14.97
CA CYS A 309 -4.91 23.20 -15.63
C CYS A 309 -3.88 23.73 -14.64
N CYS A 310 -2.67 23.18 -14.67
CA CYS A 310 -1.54 23.66 -13.89
C CYS A 310 -1.31 25.15 -14.16
N GLU A 311 -1.26 25.96 -13.11
CA GLU A 311 -1.05 27.39 -13.28
C GLU A 311 0.31 27.66 -13.94
N VAL A 312 1.36 26.90 -13.64
CA VAL A 312 2.69 27.08 -14.23
C VAL A 312 2.72 26.73 -15.73
N CYS A 313 2.34 25.51 -16.11
CA CYS A 313 2.63 24.96 -17.44
C CYS A 313 1.39 24.65 -18.29
N GLY A 314 0.18 24.85 -17.76
CA GLY A 314 -1.09 24.55 -18.42
C GLY A 314 -1.45 23.07 -18.50
N TYR A 315 -0.62 22.16 -17.97
CA TYR A 315 -0.89 20.72 -17.99
C TYR A 315 -2.15 20.37 -17.18
N SER A 316 -3.05 19.58 -17.77
CA SER A 316 -4.23 19.05 -17.08
C SER A 316 -4.20 17.52 -17.09
N PHE A 317 -4.32 16.94 -15.89
CA PHE A 317 -4.47 15.48 -15.73
C PHE A 317 -5.80 15.00 -16.31
N PHE A 318 -6.86 15.78 -16.19
CA PHE A 318 -8.16 15.46 -16.77
C PHE A 318 -8.10 15.43 -18.31
N LEU A 319 -7.53 16.45 -18.94
CA LEU A 319 -7.43 16.49 -20.41
C LEU A 319 -6.52 15.39 -20.96
N THR A 320 -5.52 14.94 -20.19
CA THR A 320 -4.57 13.90 -20.62
C THR A 320 -5.07 12.47 -20.34
N PHE A 321 -5.65 12.23 -19.16
CA PHE A 321 -6.01 10.90 -18.67
C PHE A 321 -7.52 10.67 -18.54
N GLY A 322 -8.34 11.65 -18.94
CA GLY A 322 -9.79 11.59 -18.82
C GLY A 322 -10.23 11.45 -17.36
N ALA A 323 -11.20 10.57 -17.11
CA ALA A 323 -11.78 10.35 -15.79
C ALA A 323 -10.76 9.97 -14.71
N ALA A 324 -9.65 9.31 -15.07
CA ALA A 324 -8.60 8.93 -14.12
C ALA A 324 -7.83 10.14 -13.56
N GLY A 325 -7.78 11.25 -14.30
CA GLY A 325 -7.15 12.50 -13.88
C GLY A 325 -8.14 13.56 -13.37
N ALA A 326 -9.44 13.23 -13.31
CA ALA A 326 -10.46 14.18 -12.88
C ALA A 326 -10.26 14.58 -11.40
N GLY A 327 -10.24 15.89 -11.14
CA GLY A 327 -10.08 16.43 -9.78
C GLY A 327 -8.65 16.37 -9.23
N TYR A 328 -7.68 15.86 -10.00
CA TYR A 328 -6.30 15.70 -9.54
C TYR A 328 -5.44 16.91 -9.92
N ILE A 329 -4.95 17.60 -8.89
CA ILE A 329 -3.92 18.63 -8.95
C ILE A 329 -3.28 18.80 -7.57
N GLU A 330 -2.06 19.34 -7.48
CA GLU A 330 -1.35 19.57 -6.22
C GLU A 330 -1.47 21.03 -5.78
N ALA A 331 -1.66 21.27 -4.48
CA ALA A 331 -1.74 22.60 -3.90
C ALA A 331 -0.38 22.98 -3.29
N HIS A 332 0.27 23.99 -3.86
CA HIS A 332 1.56 24.50 -3.44
C HIS A 332 1.40 25.82 -2.68
N HIS A 333 2.04 25.98 -1.53
CA HIS A 333 2.04 27.25 -0.81
C HIS A 333 3.03 28.21 -1.48
N THR A 334 2.55 29.35 -1.95
CA THR A 334 3.39 30.38 -2.59
C THR A 334 4.34 31.05 -1.58
N VAL A 335 4.00 31.01 -0.29
CA VAL A 335 4.88 31.33 0.83
C VAL A 335 5.33 30.01 1.47
N PRO A 336 6.64 29.71 1.55
CA PRO A 336 7.10 28.44 2.09
C PRO A 336 6.68 28.24 3.55
N VAL A 337 6.03 27.12 3.83
CA VAL A 337 5.47 26.80 5.16
C VAL A 337 6.51 26.90 6.28
N HIS A 338 7.76 26.51 6.03
CA HIS A 338 8.85 26.57 7.01
C HIS A 338 9.22 27.99 7.46
N THR A 339 8.80 29.02 6.71
CA THR A 339 9.01 30.44 7.07
C THR A 339 7.88 31.02 7.92
N MET A 340 6.77 30.29 8.07
CA MET A 340 5.59 30.76 8.80
C MET A 340 5.79 30.65 10.31
N GLN A 341 5.24 31.60 11.07
CA GLN A 341 5.24 31.56 12.54
C GLN A 341 4.04 30.76 13.07
N PRO A 342 4.11 30.19 14.30
CA PRO A 342 2.96 29.54 14.93
C PRO A 342 1.73 30.45 14.97
N GLY A 343 0.57 29.93 14.52
CA GLY A 343 -0.68 30.69 14.43
C GLY A 343 -0.86 31.54 13.15
N HIS A 344 0.05 31.43 12.18
CA HIS A 344 -0.11 32.04 10.86
C HIS A 344 -1.42 31.59 10.19
N LYS A 345 -2.16 32.54 9.61
CA LYS A 345 -3.43 32.29 8.92
C LYS A 345 -3.22 32.43 7.43
N SER A 346 -3.18 31.31 6.72
CA SER A 346 -3.14 31.28 5.26
C SER A 346 -4.54 31.36 4.66
N ARG A 347 -4.64 32.03 3.52
CA ARG A 347 -5.83 32.16 2.71
C ARG A 347 -5.76 31.22 1.51
N VAL A 348 -6.90 31.01 0.86
CA VAL A 348 -6.96 30.19 -0.36
C VAL A 348 -6.05 30.77 -1.46
N GLU A 349 -5.93 32.09 -1.53
CA GLU A 349 -5.09 32.76 -2.52
C GLU A 349 -3.58 32.58 -2.28
N ASP A 350 -3.18 32.04 -1.12
CA ASP A 350 -1.79 31.72 -0.82
C ASP A 350 -1.39 30.32 -1.36
N LEU A 351 -2.32 29.64 -2.02
CA LEU A 351 -2.11 28.35 -2.67
C LEU A 351 -2.18 28.48 -4.20
N ALA A 352 -1.20 27.91 -4.87
CA ALA A 352 -1.20 27.72 -6.32
C ALA A 352 -1.48 26.25 -6.66
N MET A 353 -2.30 26.01 -7.68
CA MET A 353 -2.63 24.69 -8.22
C MET A 353 -1.63 24.32 -9.32
N VAL A 354 -0.80 23.33 -9.05
CA VAL A 354 0.30 22.92 -9.93
C VAL A 354 0.29 21.41 -10.17
N CYS A 355 0.80 20.97 -11.33
CA CYS A 355 0.98 19.54 -11.58
C CYS A 355 2.20 18.99 -10.82
N SER A 356 2.25 17.68 -10.62
CA SER A 356 3.32 17.00 -9.89
C SER A 356 4.72 17.37 -10.39
N ASN A 357 4.91 17.49 -11.70
CA ASN A 357 6.21 17.88 -12.27
C ASN A 357 6.60 19.31 -11.89
N CYS A 358 5.66 20.27 -11.98
CA CYS A 358 5.94 21.66 -11.62
C CYS A 358 6.13 21.80 -10.11
N HIS A 359 5.38 21.05 -9.29
CA HIS A 359 5.53 21.07 -7.85
C HIS A 359 6.92 20.60 -7.41
N VAL A 360 7.44 19.53 -8.02
CA VAL A 360 8.82 19.08 -7.78
C VAL A 360 9.83 20.15 -8.18
N MET A 361 9.64 20.83 -9.32
CA MET A 361 10.56 21.90 -9.75
C MET A 361 10.55 23.13 -8.84
N LEU A 362 9.38 23.52 -8.32
CA LEU A 362 9.27 24.61 -7.32
C LEU A 362 10.10 24.30 -6.07
N HIS A 363 10.18 23.04 -5.65
CA HIS A 363 10.96 22.63 -4.47
C HIS A 363 12.43 22.27 -4.75
N ARG A 364 12.80 22.11 -6.03
CA ARG A 364 14.16 21.69 -6.42
C ARG A 364 15.09 22.86 -6.75
N ILE A 365 14.53 24.02 -7.08
CA ILE A 365 15.28 25.21 -7.44
C ILE A 365 15.51 26.05 -6.17
N ASP A 366 16.77 26.42 -5.92
CA ASP A 366 17.17 27.30 -4.82
C ASP A 366 17.85 28.56 -5.41
N PRO A 367 17.38 29.79 -5.10
CA PRO A 367 16.21 30.11 -4.26
C PRO A 367 14.89 29.65 -4.87
N LEU A 368 13.91 29.34 -4.00
CA LEU A 368 12.55 28.93 -4.39
C LEU A 368 11.93 29.96 -5.35
N PRO A 369 11.62 29.56 -6.60
CA PRO A 369 11.04 30.48 -7.57
C PRO A 369 9.54 30.67 -7.29
N THR A 370 9.05 31.85 -7.63
CA THR A 370 7.61 32.11 -7.75
C THR A 370 7.00 31.33 -8.91
N ILE A 371 5.67 31.18 -8.90
CA ILE A 371 4.92 30.56 -9.99
C ILE A 371 5.22 31.25 -11.33
N GLU A 372 5.36 32.58 -11.34
CA GLU A 372 5.67 33.35 -12.55
C GLU A 372 7.09 33.10 -13.04
N GLU A 373 8.07 33.09 -12.14
CA GLU A 373 9.47 32.83 -12.52
C GLU A 373 9.66 31.43 -13.09
N LEU A 374 9.01 30.41 -12.51
CA LEU A 374 9.07 29.05 -13.06
C LEU A 374 8.34 28.97 -14.41
N ARG A 375 7.21 29.66 -14.56
CA ARG A 375 6.49 29.76 -15.84
C ARG A 375 7.37 30.40 -16.91
N GLN A 376 8.05 31.50 -16.60
CA GLN A 376 8.94 32.17 -17.55
C GLN A 376 10.10 31.28 -17.99
N ARG A 377 10.78 30.60 -17.05
CA ARG A 377 11.86 29.65 -17.37
C ARG A 377 11.40 28.54 -18.32
N LEU A 378 10.19 28.01 -18.12
CA LEU A 378 9.62 26.99 -19.01
C LEU A 378 9.30 27.55 -20.41
N LEU A 379 8.90 28.81 -20.51
CA LEU A 379 8.66 29.46 -21.79
C LEU A 379 9.97 29.71 -22.54
N ASP A 380 11.02 30.18 -21.84
CA ASP A 380 12.34 30.43 -22.42
C ASP A 380 12.93 29.14 -23.01
N GLN A 381 12.81 28.02 -22.29
CA GLN A 381 13.29 26.70 -22.73
C GLN A 381 12.46 26.04 -23.84
N ARG A 382 11.27 26.57 -24.15
CA ARG A 382 10.42 26.10 -25.26
C ARG A 382 10.61 26.93 -26.55
N GLN A 383 11.34 28.03 -26.47
CA GLN A 383 11.66 28.90 -27.60
C GLN A 383 13.05 28.66 -28.18
N GLU A 384 13.91 27.93 -27.47
CA GLU A 384 15.12 27.26 -27.98
C GLU A 384 14.77 25.88 -28.56
#